data_AF-A0AAU9W302-F1
#
_entry.id   AF-A0AAU9W302-F1
#
_cell.length_a   1.000
_cell.length_b   1.000
_cell.length_c   1.000
_cell.angle_alpha   90.00
_cell.angle_beta   90.00
_cell.angle_gamma   90.00
#
_symmetry.space_group_name_H-M   'P 1'
#
loop_
_entity.id
_entity.type
_entity.pdbx_description
1 polymer ?
#
loop_
_entity_poly.entity_id
_entity_poly.type
_entity_poly.pdbx_seq_one_letter_code
_entity_poly.pdbx_strand_id
1 'polypeptide(L)'
;MLSGIAKVCLEEGNKEYRKGEANNAINSYTEGLQVNCNDTRLNAKLYSNRAAAHFHLANYVKCLDDATVAVQLEPVLIKAIKKGGF
;
A
#
# COMPACT_ATOMS: atom_id res chain seq x y z
N MET A 1 4.15 -17.78 -8.84
CA MET A 1 5.21 -16.87 -8.32
C MET A 1 4.62 -16.04 -7.20
N LEU A 2 5.30 -15.90 -6.06
CA LEU A 2 4.80 -15.17 -4.88
C LEU A 2 4.41 -13.71 -5.21
N SER A 3 5.14 -13.07 -6.13
CA SER A 3 4.81 -11.73 -6.64
C SER A 3 3.46 -11.65 -7.37
N GLY A 4 2.93 -12.75 -7.91
CA GLY A 4 1.60 -12.79 -8.53
C GLY A 4 0.48 -12.67 -7.50
N ILE A 5 0.61 -13.35 -6.35
CA ILE A 5 -0.37 -13.29 -5.26
C ILE A 5 -0.39 -11.87 -4.67
N ALA A 6 0.79 -11.31 -4.40
CA ALA A 6 0.91 -9.93 -3.90
C ALA A 6 0.30 -8.88 -4.86
N LYS A 7 0.38 -9.09 -6.18
CA LYS A 7 -0.29 -8.23 -7.17
C LYS A 7 -1.82 -8.34 -7.10
N VAL A 8 -2.36 -9.54 -6.96
CA VAL A 8 -3.81 -9.74 -6.80
C VAL A 8 -4.31 -9.05 -5.53
N CYS A 9 -3.59 -9.20 -4.42
CA CYS A 9 -3.88 -8.50 -3.17
C CYS A 9 -3.85 -6.97 -3.33
N LEU A 10 -2.89 -6.43 -4.09
CA LEU A 10 -2.83 -5.00 -4.42
C LEU A 10 -4.07 -4.55 -5.22
N GLU A 11 -4.47 -5.33 -6.22
CA GLU A 11 -5.63 -5.02 -7.07
C GLU A 11 -6.95 -5.06 -6.30
N GLU A 12 -7.16 -6.08 -5.47
CA GLU A 12 -8.37 -6.18 -4.64
C GLU A 12 -8.41 -5.07 -3.58
N GLY A 13 -7.28 -4.77 -2.91
CA GLY A 13 -7.20 -3.66 -1.98
C GLY A 13 -7.52 -2.31 -2.63
N ASN A 14 -7.05 -2.09 -3.87
CA ASN A 14 -7.37 -0.88 -4.63
C ASN A 14 -8.86 -0.77 -4.95
N LYS A 15 -9.50 -1.89 -5.27
CA LYS A 15 -10.92 -1.98 -5.57
C LYS A 15 -11.76 -1.69 -4.32
N GLU A 16 -11.42 -2.28 -3.17
CA GLU A 16 -12.09 -1.99 -1.90
C GLU A 16 -11.89 -0.53 -1.48
N TYR A 17 -10.69 0.02 -1.63
CA TYR A 17 -10.41 1.42 -1.33
C TYR A 17 -11.26 2.38 -2.17
N ARG A 18 -11.43 2.10 -3.47
CA ARG A 18 -12.29 2.88 -4.37
C ARG A 18 -13.78 2.81 -4.01
N LYS A 19 -14.21 1.76 -3.32
CA LYS A 19 -15.58 1.65 -2.80
C LYS A 19 -15.78 2.41 -1.47
N GLY A 20 -14.70 2.94 -0.87
CA GLY A 20 -14.73 3.54 0.46
C GLY A 20 -14.55 2.53 1.60
N GLU A 21 -14.37 1.24 1.28
CA GLU A 21 -14.19 0.14 2.24
C GLU A 21 -12.75 0.07 2.73
N ALA A 22 -12.30 1.13 3.43
CA ALA A 22 -10.89 1.28 3.82
C ALA A 22 -10.37 0.15 4.73
N ASN A 23 -11.23 -0.43 5.60
CA ASN A 23 -10.85 -1.58 6.42
C ASN A 23 -10.57 -2.83 5.58
N ASN A 24 -11.41 -3.12 4.59
CA ASN A 24 -11.20 -4.25 3.69
C ASN A 24 -9.94 -4.05 2.84
N ALA A 25 -9.71 -2.82 2.37
CA ALA A 25 -8.49 -2.47 1.66
C ALA A 25 -7.23 -2.74 2.50
N ILE A 26 -7.22 -2.35 3.78
CA ILE A 26 -6.12 -2.62 4.71
C ILE A 26 -5.86 -4.13 4.84
N ASN A 27 -6.91 -4.95 4.93
CA ASN A 27 -6.77 -6.40 5.03
C ASN A 27 -6.11 -6.97 3.76
N SER A 28 -6.62 -6.61 2.58
CA SER A 28 -6.03 -7.08 1.31
C SER A 28 -4.58 -6.65 1.13
N TYR A 29 -4.22 -5.40 1.45
CA TYR A 29 -2.82 -4.97 1.38
C TYR A 29 -1.93 -5.72 2.39
N THR A 30 -2.45 -6.01 3.58
CA THR A 30 -1.74 -6.77 4.60
C THR A 30 -1.47 -8.20 4.17
N GLU A 31 -2.45 -8.86 3.56
CA GLU A 31 -2.26 -10.18 2.95
C GLU A 31 -1.17 -10.14 1.88
N GLY A 32 -1.19 -9.14 1.00
CA GLY A 32 -0.17 -8.96 -0.04
C GLY A 32 1.24 -8.80 0.53
N LEU A 33 1.38 -8.09 1.65
CA LEU A 33 2.66 -7.94 2.35
C LEU A 33 3.11 -9.23 3.05
N GLN A 34 2.18 -10.00 3.63
CA GLN A 34 2.47 -11.27 4.29
C GLN A 34 2.95 -12.38 3.34
N VAL A 35 2.64 -12.26 2.04
CA VAL A 35 3.19 -13.14 1.00
C VAL A 35 4.73 -13.05 0.93
N ASN A 36 5.34 -11.99 1.47
CA ASN A 36 6.79 -11.81 1.56
C ASN A 36 7.49 -12.01 0.21
N CYS A 37 6.94 -11.39 -0.85
CA CYS A 37 7.56 -11.45 -2.16
C CYS A 37 8.81 -10.55 -2.23
N ASN A 38 9.81 -10.95 -3.01
CA ASN A 38 11.07 -10.19 -3.18
C ASN A 38 10.94 -8.99 -4.14
N ASP A 39 9.72 -8.58 -4.50
CA ASP A 39 9.49 -7.42 -5.38
C ASP A 39 9.39 -6.15 -4.52
N THR A 40 10.53 -5.49 -4.33
CA THR A 40 10.66 -4.26 -3.53
C THR A 40 9.67 -3.17 -3.96
N ARG A 41 9.46 -3.01 -5.27
CA ARG A 41 8.57 -1.98 -5.84
C ARG A 41 7.11 -2.31 -5.57
N LEU A 42 6.74 -3.58 -5.67
CA LEU A 42 5.40 -4.03 -5.31
C LEU A 42 5.13 -3.85 -3.82
N ASN A 43 6.08 -4.22 -2.96
CA ASN A 43 5.96 -4.02 -1.51
C ASN A 43 5.84 -2.53 -1.16
N ALA A 44 6.61 -1.65 -1.80
CA ALA A 44 6.50 -0.20 -1.61
C ALA A 44 5.09 0.32 -1.96
N LYS A 45 4.48 -0.16 -3.04
CA LYS A 45 3.08 0.18 -3.40
C LYS A 45 2.07 -0.32 -2.38
N LEU A 46 2.22 -1.56 -1.89
CA LEU A 46 1.33 -2.12 -0.87
C LEU A 46 1.37 -1.30 0.42
N TYR A 47 2.57 -0.96 0.92
CA TYR A 47 2.73 -0.07 2.07
C TYR A 47 2.13 1.31 1.80
N SER A 48 2.42 1.93 0.65
CA SER A 48 1.88 3.25 0.30
C SER A 48 0.35 3.28 0.26
N ASN A 49 -0.28 2.24 -0.27
CA ASN A 49 -1.74 2.18 -0.38
C ASN A 49 -2.40 1.84 0.97
N ARG A 50 -1.76 1.02 1.79
CA ARG A 50 -2.22 0.77 3.16
C ARG A 50 -2.09 2.01 4.04
N ALA A 51 -1.06 2.82 3.84
CA ALA A 51 -0.93 4.13 4.49
C ALA A 51 -2.12 5.05 4.13
N ALA A 52 -2.49 5.14 2.85
CA ALA A 52 -3.65 5.93 2.41
C ALA A 52 -4.97 5.44 3.04
N ALA A 53 -5.16 4.12 3.14
CA ALA A 53 -6.34 3.54 3.81
C ALA A 53 -6.35 3.83 5.32
N HIS A 54 -5.19 3.77 6.00
CA HIS A 54 -5.07 4.18 7.40
C HIS A 54 -5.37 5.67 7.58
N PHE A 55 -4.90 6.54 6.68
CA PHE A 55 -5.18 7.97 6.71
C PHE A 55 -6.68 8.25 6.61
N HIS A 56 -7.39 7.57 5.68
CA HIS A 56 -8.84 7.70 5.53
C HIS A 56 -9.62 7.33 6.81
N LEU A 57 -9.08 6.41 7.62
CA LEU A 57 -9.66 6.00 8.90
C LEU A 57 -9.11 6.78 10.11
N ALA A 58 -8.39 7.89 9.89
CA ALA A 58 -7.73 8.68 10.93
C ALA A 58 -6.71 7.90 11.80
N ASN A 59 -6.19 6.78 11.30
CA ASN A 59 -5.15 5.97 11.96
C ASN A 59 -3.75 6.53 11.66
N TYR A 60 -3.47 7.75 12.12
CA TYR A 60 -2.30 8.51 11.68
C TYR A 60 -0.95 7.89 12.02
N VAL A 61 -0.83 7.20 13.17
CA VAL A 61 0.41 6.52 13.57
C VAL A 61 0.74 5.41 12.56
N LYS A 62 -0.22 4.53 12.28
CA LYS A 62 -0.05 3.43 11.31
C LYS A 62 0.19 3.95 9.89
N CYS A 63 -0.48 5.05 9.52
CA CYS A 63 -0.23 5.73 8.25
C CYS A 63 1.23 6.18 8.13
N LEU A 64 1.78 6.79 9.17
CA LEU A 64 3.16 7.28 9.16
C LEU A 64 4.16 6.12 9.11
N ASP A 65 3.92 5.05 9.85
CA ASP A 65 4.75 3.85 9.85
C ASP A 65 4.83 3.24 8.44
N ASP A 66 3.67 2.98 7.82
CA ASP A 66 3.59 2.42 6.46
C ASP A 66 4.22 3.35 5.42
N ALA A 67 3.96 4.66 5.51
CA ALA A 67 4.54 5.64 4.59
C ALA A 67 6.07 5.70 4.71
N THR A 68 6.61 5.57 5.92
CA THR A 68 8.06 5.54 6.17
C THR A 68 8.70 4.32 5.53
N VAL A 69 8.09 3.14 5.69
CA VAL A 69 8.58 1.91 5.05
C VAL A 69 8.50 2.01 3.52
N ALA A 70 7.40 2.54 2.98
CA ALA A 70 7.26 2.74 1.53
C ALA A 70 8.37 3.64 0.95
N VAL A 71 8.74 4.73 1.64
CA VAL A 71 9.85 5.61 1.26
C VAL A 71 11.19 4.88 1.32
N GLN A 72 11.42 4.08 2.35
CA GLN A 72 12.67 3.32 2.48
C GLN A 72 12.84 2.30 1.34
N LEU A 73 11.75 1.66 0.92
CA LEU A 73 11.76 0.67 -0.16
C LEU A 73 11.87 1.32 -1.56
N GLU A 74 11.14 2.38 -1.84
CA GLU A 74 11.19 3.08 -3.12
C GLU A 74 11.11 4.62 -2.91
N PRO A 75 12.26 5.28 -2.63
CA PRO A 75 12.30 6.72 -2.37
C PRO A 75 11.77 7.58 -3.53
N VAL A 76 11.80 7.04 -4.75
CA VAL A 76 11.34 7.70 -5.98
C VAL A 76 9.81 7.65 -6.11
N LEU A 77 9.15 6.66 -5.51
CA LEU A 77 7.69 6.50 -5.59
C LEU A 77 6.97 7.71 -4.98
N ILE A 78 7.46 8.23 -3.85
CA ILE A 78 6.90 9.44 -3.23
C ILE A 78 7.20 10.70 -4.04
N LYS A 79 8.34 10.78 -4.75
CA LYS A 79 8.58 11.88 -5.69
C LYS A 79 7.57 11.86 -6.84
N ALA A 80 7.15 10.68 -7.30
CA ALA A 80 6.12 10.56 -8.33
C ALA A 80 4.74 10.97 -7.78
N ILE A 81 4.37 10.55 -6.58
CA ILE A 81 3.11 10.98 -5.92
C ILE A 81 3.11 12.50 -5.69
N LYS A 82 4.22 13.10 -5.24
CA LYS A 82 4.32 14.56 -5.06
C LYS A 82 4.33 15.36 -6.37
N LYS A 83 4.72 14.75 -7.50
CA LYS A 83 4.81 15.41 -8.81
C LYS A 83 3.62 15.15 -9.73
N GLY A 84 2.82 14.12 -9.45
CA GLY A 84 1.65 13.74 -10.26
C GLY A 84 0.38 13.49 -9.44
N GLY A 85 0.39 13.83 -8.15
CA GLY A 85 -0.75 13.82 -7.25
C GLY A 85 -1.27 15.23 -6.95
N PHE A 86 -1.29 16.09 -7.97
CA PHE A 86 -2.19 17.22 -8.21
C PHE A 86 -2.16 17.51 -9.71
#